data_AF-A0AAN9P4D5-F1
#
_entry.id   AF-A0AAN9P4D5-F1
#
_cell.length_a   1.000
_cell.length_b   1.000
_cell.length_c   1.000
_cell.angle_alpha   90.00
_cell.angle_beta   90.00
_cell.angle_gamma   90.00
#
_symmetry.space_group_name_H-M   'P 1'
#
loop_
_entity.id
_entity.type
_entity.pdbx_description
1 polymer ?
#
loop_
_entity_poly.entity_id
_entity_poly.type
_entity_poly.pdbx_seq_one_letter_code
_entity_poly.pdbx_strand_id
1 'polypeptide(L)'
;MVKLGTKNTFHTIINSLSHQNSSPSRKARGRPIGSKNKSKLPFVIPQDNKQVQKPILIQVHKNDDVIDTVIQFARRYQVSITVLSASGTILTTTLRQTPDNSAFVLYGPFNLVSFTGTYINNSLSIACSSLSSSSTNVDLHCSFRISFVSTSSQCFTGIIGGKVIAADDVNVVATIFNNLENDNASMNDVIEGKEKNNLDAYDPGGNQHISTFT
;
A
#
# COMPACT_ATOMS: atom_id res chain seq x y z
N MET A 1 54.38 31.98 -7.83
CA MET A 1 53.50 32.22 -6.65
C MET A 1 52.52 31.05 -6.64
N VAL A 2 52.63 29.98 -5.86
CA VAL A 2 53.17 29.72 -4.52
C VAL A 2 53.67 28.26 -4.50
N LYS A 3 54.95 28.05 -4.17
CA LYS A 3 55.51 27.26 -3.05
C LYS A 3 55.37 25.72 -3.18
N LEU A 4 56.44 25.07 -3.65
CA LEU A 4 57.44 24.29 -2.86
C LEU A 4 56.76 23.19 -2.03
N GLY A 5 56.95 21.91 -2.33
CA GLY A 5 58.24 21.21 -2.17
C GLY A 5 58.16 20.41 -0.85
N THR A 6 58.84 19.30 -0.60
CA THR A 6 59.89 18.57 -1.33
C THR A 6 60.03 17.22 -0.61
N LYS A 7 60.00 16.14 -1.40
CA LYS A 7 60.81 14.91 -1.32
C LYS A 7 60.90 14.10 -0.01
N ASN A 8 60.45 12.85 -0.17
CA ASN A 8 61.09 11.60 0.25
C ASN A 8 62.58 11.70 0.60
N THR A 9 62.97 11.07 1.71
CA THR A 9 64.34 10.65 1.96
C THR A 9 64.36 9.27 2.60
N PHE A 10 65.14 8.39 1.98
CA PHE A 10 65.35 6.98 2.30
C PHE A 10 66.35 6.78 3.44
N HIS A 11 66.03 5.81 4.30
CA HIS A 11 66.83 4.72 4.87
C HIS A 11 68.30 4.86 5.36
N THR A 12 68.52 4.07 6.43
CA THR A 12 69.77 3.43 6.93
C THR A 12 70.53 4.31 7.96
N ILE A 13 70.89 3.89 9.17
CA ILE A 13 71.95 2.91 9.52
C ILE A 13 71.90 2.57 11.03
N ILE A 14 71.91 1.25 11.29
CA ILE A 14 72.41 0.45 12.42
C ILE A 14 73.05 1.12 13.67
N ASN A 15 72.70 0.57 14.84
CA ASN A 15 73.68 0.27 15.89
C ASN A 15 73.24 -0.93 16.75
N SER A 16 74.14 -1.91 16.89
CA SER A 16 74.04 -3.06 17.79
C SER A 16 74.82 -2.80 19.08
N LEU A 17 74.29 -3.15 20.26
CA LEU A 17 74.95 -3.99 21.30
C LEU A 17 74.08 -4.06 22.58
N SER A 18 73.84 -5.31 23.02
CA SER A 18 73.64 -5.85 24.39
C SER A 18 72.77 -5.12 25.44
N HIS A 19 71.61 -5.71 25.78
CA HIS A 19 71.40 -6.45 27.05
C HIS A 19 69.96 -7.05 27.13
N GLN A 20 69.90 -8.35 27.44
CA GLN A 20 68.96 -9.10 28.29
C GLN A 20 67.64 -8.35 28.67
N ASN A 21 66.42 -8.89 28.55
CA ASN A 21 65.96 -10.18 29.05
C ASN A 21 64.47 -10.43 28.67
N SER A 22 64.02 -11.69 28.71
CA SER A 22 62.63 -12.21 28.75
C SER A 22 61.76 -12.28 27.46
N SER A 23 61.89 -13.43 26.77
CA SER A 23 60.88 -14.46 26.36
C SER A 23 59.35 -14.12 26.20
N PRO A 24 58.53 -14.99 25.56
CA PRO A 24 57.92 -14.74 24.26
C PRO A 24 56.38 -14.65 24.34
N SER A 25 55.76 -13.53 23.93
CA SER A 25 54.30 -13.47 23.81
C SER A 25 53.85 -13.64 22.36
N ARG A 26 53.28 -14.82 22.13
CA ARG A 26 52.64 -15.27 20.89
C ARG A 26 51.53 -14.31 20.47
N LYS A 27 51.43 -14.12 19.15
CA LYS A 27 50.44 -13.32 18.42
C LYS A 27 49.01 -13.49 18.96
N ALA A 28 48.30 -12.38 19.15
CA ALA A 28 46.85 -12.34 19.04
C ALA A 28 46.47 -11.43 17.86
N ARG A 29 46.50 -11.98 16.64
CA ARG A 29 45.70 -11.43 15.54
C ARG A 29 44.25 -11.80 15.84
N GLY A 30 43.44 -10.80 16.16
CA GLY A 30 42.02 -10.95 16.47
C GLY A 30 41.50 -9.78 17.30
N ARG A 31 40.19 -9.56 17.26
CA ARG A 31 39.45 -8.44 17.87
C ARG A 31 40.04 -7.98 19.22
N PRO A 32 40.09 -6.66 19.50
CA PRO A 32 40.59 -6.14 20.76
C PRO A 32 39.93 -6.84 21.97
N ILE A 33 40.76 -7.19 22.96
CA ILE A 33 40.32 -7.72 24.25
C ILE A 33 39.44 -6.63 24.89
N GLY A 34 38.13 -6.84 24.83
CA GLY A 34 37.16 -5.81 25.24
C GLY A 34 35.84 -5.80 24.50
N SER A 35 35.55 -6.72 23.58
CA SER A 35 34.16 -6.94 23.15
C SER A 35 33.40 -7.71 24.24
N LYS A 36 33.18 -7.07 25.38
CA LYS A 36 32.12 -7.48 26.30
C LYS A 36 30.82 -7.15 25.59
N ASN A 37 30.19 -8.21 25.10
CA ASN A 37 28.83 -8.27 24.58
C ASN A 37 27.99 -7.14 25.20
N LYS A 38 27.68 -6.08 24.43
CA LYS A 38 26.53 -5.27 24.78
C LYS A 38 25.40 -6.28 24.79
N SER A 39 24.77 -6.52 25.94
CA SER A 39 23.52 -7.29 25.98
C SER A 39 22.69 -6.74 24.82
N LYS A 40 22.23 -7.63 23.92
CA LYS A 40 21.25 -7.23 22.92
C LYS A 40 20.20 -6.47 23.72
N LEU A 41 20.07 -5.16 23.49
CA LEU A 41 19.06 -4.37 24.16
C LEU A 41 17.77 -5.15 23.99
N PRO A 42 17.04 -5.45 25.09
CA PRO A 42 15.74 -6.08 24.96
C PRO A 42 15.00 -5.25 23.91
N PHE A 43 14.66 -5.89 22.79
CA PHE A 43 13.74 -5.31 21.85
C PHE A 43 12.41 -5.27 22.58
N VAL A 44 12.22 -4.19 23.34
CA VAL A 44 10.92 -3.82 23.88
C VAL A 44 10.10 -3.56 22.63
N ILE A 45 9.34 -4.56 22.21
CA ILE A 45 8.19 -4.35 21.35
C ILE A 45 7.29 -3.46 22.21
N PRO A 46 7.13 -2.16 21.90
CA PRO A 46 6.04 -1.43 22.50
C PRO A 46 4.80 -2.23 22.12
N GLN A 47 4.02 -2.65 23.11
CA GLN A 47 2.78 -3.39 22.92
C GLN A 47 1.99 -2.73 21.78
N ASP A 48 2.07 -3.33 20.60
CA ASP A 48 1.58 -2.78 19.35
C ASP A 48 0.05 -2.84 19.40
N ASN A 49 -0.58 -1.80 19.94
CA ASN A 49 -1.90 -1.41 19.47
C ASN A 49 -1.77 -0.49 18.25
N LYS A 50 -0.89 -0.85 17.31
CA LYS A 50 -1.08 -0.43 15.93
C LYS A 50 -2.06 -1.45 15.37
N GLN A 51 -3.35 -1.11 15.35
CA GLN A 51 -4.32 -1.85 14.55
C GLN A 51 -3.76 -1.97 13.13
N VAL A 52 -3.20 -3.13 12.79
CA VAL A 52 -2.75 -3.42 11.43
C VAL A 52 -4.03 -3.51 10.61
N GLN A 53 -4.32 -2.46 9.83
CA GLN A 53 -5.49 -2.44 8.97
C GLN A 53 -5.34 -3.56 7.94
N LYS A 54 -6.32 -4.49 7.94
CA LYS A 54 -6.30 -5.64 7.05
C LYS A 54 -6.61 -5.16 5.63
N PRO A 55 -5.80 -5.52 4.62
CA PRO A 55 -6.13 -5.23 3.23
C PRO A 55 -7.38 -6.01 2.82
N ILE A 56 -8.23 -5.37 2.03
CA ILE A 56 -9.42 -5.92 1.39
C ILE A 56 -9.24 -5.92 -0.13
N LEU A 57 -9.99 -6.79 -0.80
CA LEU A 57 -10.09 -6.84 -2.25
C LEU A 57 -11.44 -6.27 -2.68
N ILE A 58 -11.43 -5.30 -3.59
CA ILE A 58 -12.62 -4.77 -4.26
C ILE A 58 -12.51 -5.19 -5.73
N GLN A 59 -13.45 -6.01 -6.17
CA GLN A 59 -13.55 -6.39 -7.58
C GLN A 59 -14.40 -5.36 -8.32
N VAL A 60 -13.87 -4.85 -9.43
CA VAL A 60 -14.57 -3.95 -10.35
C VAL A 60 -14.82 -4.73 -11.63
N HIS A 61 -16.07 -4.76 -12.09
CA HIS A 61 -16.43 -5.51 -13.28
C HIS A 61 -16.10 -4.74 -14.56
N LYS A 62 -16.03 -5.47 -15.66
CA LYS A 62 -15.91 -4.91 -17.01
C LYS A 62 -16.93 -3.80 -17.28
N ASN A 63 -16.46 -2.70 -17.88
CA ASN A 63 -17.20 -1.47 -18.20
C ASN A 63 -17.63 -0.61 -17.00
N ASP A 64 -17.32 -1.00 -15.77
CA ASP A 64 -17.56 -0.14 -14.61
C ASP A 64 -16.44 0.88 -14.41
N ASP A 65 -16.77 1.99 -13.75
CA ASP A 65 -15.81 3.02 -13.37
C ASP A 65 -15.13 2.64 -12.05
N VAL A 66 -13.83 2.33 -12.11
CA VAL A 66 -13.00 1.91 -10.97
C VAL A 66 -13.09 2.91 -9.82
N ILE A 67 -13.10 4.21 -10.12
CA ILE A 67 -13.10 5.27 -9.10
C ILE A 67 -14.46 5.29 -8.40
N ASP A 68 -15.53 5.26 -9.18
CA ASP A 68 -16.89 5.29 -8.66
C ASP A 68 -17.19 4.04 -7.82
N THR A 69 -16.77 2.84 -8.27
CA THR A 69 -16.93 1.61 -7.49
C THR A 69 -16.25 1.69 -6.12
N VAL A 70 -15.02 2.22 -6.05
CA VAL A 70 -14.30 2.41 -4.77
C VAL A 70 -15.03 3.42 -3.88
N ILE A 71 -15.48 4.54 -4.43
CA ILE A 71 -16.19 5.58 -3.68
C ILE A 71 -17.56 5.07 -3.19
N GLN A 72 -18.31 4.36 -4.03
CA GLN A 72 -19.58 3.75 -3.66
C GLN A 72 -19.41 2.71 -2.56
N PHE A 73 -18.36 1.87 -2.63
CA PHE A 73 -18.01 0.95 -1.56
C PHE A 73 -17.78 1.72 -0.26
N ALA A 74 -16.95 2.77 -0.29
CA ALA A 74 -16.66 3.58 0.89
C ALA A 74 -17.91 4.20 1.52
N ARG A 75 -18.78 4.79 0.69
CA ARG A 75 -20.04 5.41 1.12
C ARG A 75 -21.02 4.39 1.67
N ARG A 76 -21.13 3.21 1.05
CA ARG A 76 -22.02 2.13 1.49
C ARG A 76 -21.70 1.65 2.90
N TYR A 77 -20.41 1.53 3.21
CA TYR A 77 -19.95 1.07 4.53
C TYR A 77 -19.61 2.22 5.49
N GLN A 78 -19.84 3.47 5.09
CA GLN A 78 -19.51 4.67 5.87
C GLN A 78 -18.04 4.74 6.31
N VAL A 79 -17.14 4.34 5.42
CA VAL A 79 -15.71 4.18 5.73
C VAL A 79 -14.82 5.10 4.90
N SER A 80 -13.59 5.34 5.36
CA SER A 80 -12.53 5.90 4.52
C SER A 80 -11.65 4.78 3.98
N ILE A 81 -11.08 4.97 2.78
CA ILE A 81 -10.33 3.95 2.05
C ILE A 81 -8.99 4.50 1.60
N THR A 82 -7.93 3.70 1.75
CA THR A 82 -6.65 3.91 1.09
C THR A 82 -6.43 2.78 0.09
N VAL A 83 -6.37 3.10 -1.20
CA VAL A 83 -6.00 2.13 -2.24
C VAL A 83 -4.48 1.95 -2.26
N LEU A 84 -4.06 0.71 -2.11
CA LEU A 84 -2.65 0.30 -2.09
C LEU A 84 -2.14 -0.07 -3.48
N SER A 85 -2.98 -0.74 -4.27
CA SER A 85 -2.68 -1.14 -5.64
C SER A 85 -3.96 -1.54 -6.36
N ALA A 86 -3.89 -1.64 -7.68
CA ALA A 86 -4.86 -2.41 -8.45
C ALA A 86 -4.20 -3.07 -9.66
N SER A 87 -4.80 -4.15 -10.15
CA SER A 87 -4.35 -4.90 -11.31
C SER A 87 -5.52 -5.22 -12.24
N GLY A 88 -5.25 -5.21 -13.54
CA GLY A 88 -6.25 -5.46 -14.58
C GLY A 88 -6.03 -4.57 -15.80
N THR A 89 -7.01 -4.57 -16.70
CA THR A 89 -6.97 -3.80 -17.95
C THR A 89 -8.03 -2.72 -17.90
N ILE A 90 -7.69 -1.51 -18.32
CA ILE A 90 -8.60 -0.36 -18.41
C ILE A 90 -8.81 0.05 -19.88
N LEU A 91 -9.98 0.56 -20.23
CA LEU A 91 -10.37 0.96 -21.59
C LEU A 91 -10.26 2.47 -21.81
N THR A 92 -10.62 3.24 -20.78
CA THR A 92 -10.69 4.70 -20.84
C THR A 92 -10.15 5.27 -19.54
N THR A 93 -9.34 6.32 -19.61
CA THR A 93 -8.85 7.02 -18.41
C THR A 93 -8.75 8.51 -18.66
N THR A 94 -9.24 9.30 -17.71
CA THR A 94 -9.11 10.75 -17.72
C THR A 94 -7.97 11.19 -16.79
N LEU A 95 -6.92 11.79 -17.35
CA LEU A 95 -5.80 12.34 -16.60
C LEU A 95 -5.93 13.86 -16.49
N ARG A 96 -5.55 14.40 -15.33
CA ARG A 96 -5.44 15.83 -15.09
C ARG A 96 -4.03 16.32 -15.40
N GLN A 97 -3.94 17.36 -16.21
CA GLN A 97 -2.73 18.09 -16.54
C GLN A 97 -2.49 19.20 -15.52
N THR A 98 -1.24 19.30 -15.07
CA THR A 98 -0.74 20.43 -14.27
C THR A 98 0.14 21.31 -15.15
N PRO A 99 0.09 22.65 -15.03
CA PRO A 99 -0.55 23.47 -13.99
C PRO A 99 -2.00 23.91 -14.27
N ASP A 100 -2.48 23.78 -15.51
CA ASP A 100 -3.73 24.42 -15.95
C ASP A 100 -5.01 23.75 -15.42
N ASN A 101 -4.87 22.63 -14.68
CA ASN A 101 -5.97 21.79 -14.18
C ASN A 101 -6.92 21.30 -15.29
N SER A 102 -6.51 21.36 -16.55
CA SER A 102 -7.22 20.74 -17.65
C SER A 102 -7.16 19.22 -17.53
N ALA A 103 -8.13 18.53 -18.12
CA ALA A 103 -8.17 17.08 -18.16
C ALA A 103 -8.24 16.58 -19.61
N PHE A 104 -7.57 15.48 -19.90
CA PHE A 104 -7.61 14.82 -21.20
C PHE A 104 -7.92 13.33 -21.05
N VAL A 105 -8.55 12.76 -22.06
CA VAL A 105 -9.03 11.37 -22.05
C VAL A 105 -8.13 10.53 -22.94
N LEU A 106 -7.71 9.38 -22.42
CA LEU A 106 -6.96 8.36 -23.14
C LEU A 106 -7.86 7.15 -23.37
N TYR A 107 -7.79 6.59 -24.59
CA TYR A 107 -8.59 5.45 -25.04
C TYR A 107 -7.71 4.31 -25.52
N GLY A 108 -8.06 3.09 -25.13
CA GLY A 108 -7.39 1.87 -25.55
C GLY A 108 -7.38 0.84 -24.43
N PRO A 109 -7.10 -0.44 -24.73
CA PRO A 109 -6.76 -1.36 -23.67
C PRO A 109 -5.38 -0.97 -23.12
N PHE A 110 -5.35 -0.61 -21.85
CA PHE A 110 -4.13 -0.32 -21.12
C PHE A 110 -3.99 -1.29 -19.95
N ASN A 111 -2.81 -1.86 -19.77
CA ASN A 111 -2.50 -2.66 -18.60
C ASN A 111 -2.18 -1.74 -17.43
N LEU A 112 -2.91 -1.93 -16.34
CA LEU A 112 -2.70 -1.18 -15.11
C LEU A 112 -1.38 -1.61 -14.45
N VAL A 113 -0.51 -0.65 -14.18
CA VAL A 113 0.78 -0.88 -13.52
C VAL A 113 0.72 -0.46 -12.05
N SER A 114 0.10 0.70 -11.78
CA SER A 114 -0.16 1.14 -10.42
C SER A 114 -1.43 1.98 -10.34
N PHE A 115 -2.11 1.85 -9.21
CA PHE A 115 -3.26 2.67 -8.86
C PHE A 115 -3.22 2.85 -7.34
N THR A 116 -3.11 4.09 -6.89
CA THR A 116 -3.00 4.42 -5.47
C THR A 116 -3.78 5.68 -5.16
N GLY A 117 -4.20 5.83 -3.92
CA GLY A 117 -4.89 7.03 -3.51
C GLY A 117 -5.78 6.82 -2.30
N THR A 118 -6.48 7.87 -1.94
CA THR A 118 -7.35 7.87 -0.77
C THR A 118 -8.72 8.44 -1.11
N TYR A 119 -9.73 7.90 -0.43
CA TYR A 119 -11.04 8.50 -0.29
C TYR A 119 -11.34 8.69 1.19
N ILE A 120 -11.66 9.92 1.60
CA ILE A 120 -12.00 10.28 2.97
C ILE A 120 -13.50 10.56 3.03
N ASN A 121 -14.26 9.73 3.74
CA ASN A 121 -15.68 9.97 3.93
C ASN A 121 -15.91 11.21 4.79
N ASN A 122 -16.83 12.10 4.36
CA ASN A 122 -17.06 13.40 4.98
C ASN A 122 -17.67 13.32 6.40
N SER A 123 -18.24 12.18 6.80
CA SER A 123 -18.61 11.96 8.21
C SER A 123 -17.41 12.03 9.16
N LEU A 124 -16.19 11.82 8.64
CA LEU A 124 -14.92 11.85 9.37
C LEU A 124 -14.19 13.20 9.24
N SER A 125 -14.67 14.14 8.41
CA SER A 125 -13.93 15.36 8.05
C SER A 125 -13.87 16.42 9.16
N ILE A 126 -14.85 16.44 10.08
CA ILE A 126 -14.91 17.43 11.17
C ILE A 126 -13.67 17.34 12.10
N ALA A 127 -12.99 16.18 12.16
CA ALA A 127 -11.81 15.99 12.99
C ALA A 127 -10.45 16.18 12.26
N CYS A 128 -10.42 16.22 10.92
CA CYS A 128 -9.17 16.11 10.14
C CYS A 128 -8.89 17.26 9.18
N SER A 129 -9.63 18.37 9.26
CA SER A 129 -9.46 19.58 8.43
C SER A 129 -8.04 20.16 8.37
N SER A 130 -7.15 19.79 9.30
CA SER A 130 -5.77 20.26 9.37
C SER A 130 -4.83 19.68 8.29
N LEU A 131 -5.23 18.66 7.52
CA LEU A 131 -4.36 18.04 6.50
C LEU A 131 -4.62 18.51 5.07
N SER A 132 -5.72 19.25 4.81
CA SER A 132 -6.11 19.67 3.46
C SER A 132 -5.82 21.15 3.19
N SER A 133 -4.53 21.51 3.14
CA SER A 133 -4.07 22.83 2.70
C SER A 133 -3.85 22.86 1.19
N SER A 134 -4.90 22.76 0.37
CA SER A 134 -4.80 23.01 -1.07
C SER A 134 -6.04 23.67 -1.66
N SER A 135 -5.87 24.91 -2.10
CA SER A 135 -6.89 25.83 -2.63
C SER A 135 -7.30 25.50 -4.08
N THR A 136 -7.69 24.27 -4.38
CA THR A 136 -8.24 23.93 -5.71
C THR A 136 -9.57 23.20 -5.56
N ASN A 137 -10.56 23.62 -6.34
CA ASN A 137 -11.94 23.10 -6.40
C ASN A 137 -11.97 21.67 -7.01
N VAL A 138 -11.28 20.73 -6.38
CA VAL A 138 -11.43 19.30 -6.62
C VAL A 138 -12.42 18.78 -5.59
N ASP A 139 -13.20 17.75 -5.90
CA ASP A 139 -13.96 17.05 -4.87
C ASP A 139 -12.99 16.65 -3.74
N LEU A 140 -13.04 17.38 -2.62
CA LEU A 140 -12.01 17.46 -1.57
C LEU A 140 -11.73 16.13 -0.84
N HIS A 141 -12.44 15.08 -1.26
CA HIS A 141 -12.55 13.81 -0.57
C HIS A 141 -11.78 12.69 -1.26
N CYS A 142 -11.30 12.87 -2.49
CA CYS A 142 -10.55 11.83 -3.21
C CYS A 142 -9.29 12.36 -3.87
N SER A 143 -8.20 11.60 -3.74
CA SER A 143 -6.95 11.85 -4.46
C SER A 143 -6.41 10.52 -4.96
N PHE A 144 -6.54 10.28 -6.27
CA PHE A 144 -6.08 9.05 -6.92
C PHE A 144 -5.03 9.34 -7.99
N ARG A 145 -4.03 8.47 -8.03
CA ARG A 145 -2.95 8.46 -9.02
C ARG A 145 -2.93 7.11 -9.72
N ILE A 146 -2.52 7.13 -10.97
CA ILE A 146 -2.54 5.95 -11.82
C ILE A 146 -1.33 5.94 -12.75
N SER A 147 -0.81 4.74 -13.00
CA SER A 147 0.18 4.46 -14.02
C SER A 147 -0.26 3.25 -14.83
N PHE A 148 -0.18 3.32 -16.14
CA PHE A 148 -0.61 2.24 -17.04
C PHE A 148 0.20 2.26 -18.33
N VAL A 149 0.19 1.11 -19.01
CA VAL A 149 0.94 0.92 -20.26
C VAL A 149 0.04 0.43 -21.37
N SER A 150 0.22 1.03 -22.54
CA SER A 150 -0.35 0.53 -23.80
C SER A 150 0.42 -0.69 -24.28
N THR A 151 -0.24 -1.55 -25.07
CA THR A 151 0.43 -2.62 -25.82
C THR A 151 1.46 -2.09 -26.82
N SER A 152 1.35 -0.82 -27.23
CA SER A 152 2.32 -0.10 -28.06
C SER A 152 3.57 0.38 -27.32
N SER A 153 3.83 -0.10 -26.10
CA SER A 153 5.00 0.27 -25.25
C SER A 153 5.03 1.74 -24.80
N GLN A 154 3.89 2.43 -24.83
CA GLN A 154 3.75 3.76 -24.24
C GLN A 154 3.28 3.63 -22.80
N CYS A 155 3.92 4.36 -21.87
CA CYS A 155 3.47 4.44 -20.48
C CYS A 155 2.87 5.82 -20.19
N PHE A 156 1.78 5.82 -19.44
CA PHE A 156 1.13 7.03 -18.95
C PHE A 156 1.14 7.00 -17.44
N THR A 157 1.28 8.17 -16.82
CA THR A 157 1.23 8.33 -15.36
C THR A 157 0.68 9.70 -15.04
N GLY A 158 -0.24 9.77 -14.09
CA GLY A 158 -0.83 11.05 -13.73
C GLY A 158 -1.77 10.98 -12.54
N ILE A 159 -2.35 12.14 -12.26
CA ILE A 159 -3.46 12.29 -11.33
C ILE A 159 -4.74 12.06 -12.14
N ILE A 160 -5.70 11.34 -11.58
CA ILE A 160 -6.98 11.11 -12.23
C ILE A 160 -7.83 12.37 -12.15
N GLY A 161 -8.35 12.79 -13.30
CA GLY A 161 -9.21 13.97 -13.44
C GLY A 161 -10.65 13.63 -13.81
N GLY A 162 -11.03 12.34 -13.77
CA GLY A 162 -12.34 11.87 -14.19
C GLY A 162 -12.45 10.35 -14.11
N LYS A 163 -13.08 9.74 -15.11
CA LYS A 163 -13.42 8.32 -15.09
C LYS A 163 -12.23 7.41 -15.40
N VAL A 164 -12.25 6.21 -14.83
CA VAL A 164 -11.35 5.11 -15.19
C VAL A 164 -12.20 3.87 -15.47
N ILE A 165 -12.44 3.57 -16.74
CA ILE A 165 -13.34 2.48 -17.15
C ILE A 165 -12.55 1.19 -17.30
N ALA A 166 -13.01 0.13 -16.64
CA ALA A 166 -12.41 -1.21 -16.72
C ALA A 166 -12.68 -1.87 -18.09
N ALA A 167 -11.64 -2.40 -18.74
CA ALA A 167 -11.79 -3.15 -19.99
C ALA A 167 -12.14 -4.62 -19.74
N ASP A 168 -11.64 -5.17 -18.62
CA ASP A 168 -11.97 -6.47 -18.03
C ASP A 168 -11.98 -6.31 -16.50
N ASP A 169 -12.23 -7.37 -15.74
CA ASP A 169 -12.28 -7.27 -14.28
C ASP A 169 -10.97 -6.71 -13.68
N VAL A 170 -11.10 -5.66 -12.86
CA VAL A 170 -9.99 -5.00 -12.16
C VAL A 170 -10.07 -5.35 -10.67
N ASN A 171 -8.95 -5.81 -10.13
CA ASN A 171 -8.80 -6.13 -8.72
C ASN A 171 -8.14 -4.95 -8.01
N VAL A 172 -8.82 -4.35 -7.04
CA VAL A 172 -8.30 -3.24 -6.24
C VAL A 172 -7.99 -3.75 -4.84
N VAL A 173 -6.76 -3.56 -4.38
CA VAL A 173 -6.33 -3.86 -3.02
C VAL A 173 -6.31 -2.56 -2.22
N ALA A 174 -7.05 -2.51 -1.13
CA ALA A 174 -7.20 -1.31 -0.32
C ALA A 174 -7.24 -1.61 1.18
N THR A 175 -6.96 -0.63 2.02
CA THR A 175 -7.24 -0.69 3.46
C THR A 175 -8.39 0.24 3.80
N ILE A 176 -9.16 -0.18 4.81
CA ILE A 176 -10.28 0.59 5.34
C ILE A 176 -9.87 1.17 6.69
N PHE A 177 -10.31 2.39 6.96
CA PHE A 177 -10.17 2.98 8.28
C PHE A 177 -11.41 3.78 8.68
N ASN A 178 -11.90 3.47 9.89
CA ASN A 178 -12.99 4.16 10.56
C ASN A 178 -12.43 4.60 11.90
N ASN A 179 -12.39 5.90 12.17
CA ASN A 179 -12.14 6.38 13.51
C ASN A 179 -13.48 6.80 14.12
N LEU A 180 -14.33 5.80 14.35
CA LEU A 180 -15.49 5.93 15.22
C LEU A 180 -15.21 5.00 16.39
N GLU A 181 -14.88 5.57 17.54
CA GLU A 181 -14.78 4.84 18.80
C GLU A 181 -16.03 3.97 18.97
N ASN A 182 -15.83 2.66 19.22
CA ASN A 182 -16.83 1.62 19.45
C ASN A 182 -17.83 1.32 18.30
N ASP A 183 -17.59 0.24 17.56
CA ASP A 183 -18.35 -1.02 17.66
C ASP A 183 -17.88 -2.03 16.59
N ASN A 184 -17.04 -2.98 17.01
CA ASN A 184 -16.35 -3.96 16.17
C ASN A 184 -17.24 -5.14 15.73
N ALA A 185 -18.45 -4.90 15.22
CA ALA A 185 -19.38 -5.99 14.90
C ALA A 185 -19.56 -6.31 13.40
N SER A 186 -19.39 -5.35 12.48
CA SER A 186 -20.01 -5.51 11.15
C SER A 186 -19.06 -5.84 9.98
N MET A 187 -17.75 -5.86 10.18
CA MET A 187 -16.80 -5.93 9.05
C MET A 187 -16.13 -7.30 8.83
N ASN A 188 -16.32 -8.25 9.75
CA ASN A 188 -15.68 -9.56 9.64
C ASN A 188 -16.36 -10.47 8.60
N ASP A 189 -17.62 -10.22 8.24
CA ASP A 189 -18.39 -11.09 7.33
C ASP A 189 -18.03 -10.95 5.85
N VAL A 190 -17.40 -9.86 5.43
CA VAL A 190 -16.95 -9.69 4.02
C VAL A 190 -15.57 -10.31 3.79
N ILE A 191 -14.78 -10.47 4.86
CA ILE A 191 -13.37 -10.86 4.78
C ILE A 191 -13.20 -12.38 4.72
N GLU A 192 -14.21 -13.15 5.09
CA GLU A 192 -14.23 -14.61 4.96
C GLU A 192 -15.31 -15.00 3.95
N GLY A 193 -14.94 -15.09 2.67
CA GLY A 193 -15.75 -15.73 1.65
C GLY A 193 -15.94 -17.21 1.99
N LYS A 194 -16.92 -17.52 2.85
CA LYS A 194 -17.44 -18.87 3.02
C LYS A 194 -18.47 -19.14 1.93
N GLU A 195 -18.02 -19.88 0.94
CA GLU A 195 -18.84 -20.73 0.07
C GLU A 195 -19.75 -21.61 0.97
N LYS A 196 -21.02 -21.23 1.11
CA LYS A 196 -22.04 -22.10 1.73
C LYS A 196 -22.70 -22.91 0.63
N ASN A 197 -22.07 -24.04 0.31
CA ASN A 197 -22.75 -25.18 -0.28
C ASN A 197 -23.70 -25.75 0.78
N ASN A 198 -25.01 -25.61 0.59
CA ASN A 198 -26.01 -26.44 1.27
C ASN A 198 -26.98 -26.97 0.20
N LEU A 199 -26.66 -28.16 -0.29
CA LEU A 199 -27.68 -29.17 -0.52
C LEU A 199 -28.30 -29.45 0.84
N ASP A 200 -29.63 -29.44 0.95
CA ASP A 200 -30.35 -30.42 1.77
C ASP A 200 -31.82 -30.54 1.34
N ALA A 201 -32.13 -31.77 0.91
CA ALA A 201 -33.38 -32.52 1.04
C ALA A 201 -34.73 -31.83 0.73
N TYR A 202 -35.25 -32.10 -0.48
CA TYR A 202 -36.68 -32.13 -0.75
C TYR A 202 -37.24 -33.50 -0.31
N ASP A 203 -38.05 -33.50 0.75
CA ASP A 203 -38.76 -34.66 1.31
C ASP A 203 -40.05 -34.95 0.52
N PRO A 204 -40.26 -36.18 -0.01
CA PRO A 204 -41.48 -36.52 -0.73
C PRO A 204 -42.48 -37.29 0.16
N GLY A 205 -43.70 -36.76 0.25
CA GLY A 205 -44.90 -37.60 0.40
C GLY A 205 -45.83 -37.26 1.56
N GLY A 206 -47.15 -37.20 1.26
CA GLY A 206 -48.14 -37.29 2.33
C GLY A 206 -49.54 -36.68 2.09
N ASN A 207 -50.22 -37.08 1.00
CA ASN A 207 -51.68 -37.21 0.82
C ASN A 207 -52.72 -36.23 1.45
N GLN A 208 -53.47 -35.61 0.53
CA GLN A 208 -54.94 -35.60 0.36
C GLN A 208 -55.86 -35.29 1.56
N HIS A 209 -56.57 -34.15 1.46
CA HIS A 209 -57.97 -34.10 1.85
C HIS A 209 -58.78 -33.22 0.90
N ILE A 210 -59.77 -33.88 0.29
CA ILE A 210 -60.85 -33.40 -0.58
C ILE A 210 -61.80 -32.51 0.21
N SER A 211 -62.31 -31.43 -0.40
CA SER A 211 -63.69 -30.94 -0.22
C SER A 211 -64.09 -30.00 -1.36
N THR A 212 -65.14 -30.43 -2.08
CA THR A 212 -65.88 -29.71 -3.12
C THR A 212 -67.09 -29.00 -2.50
N PHE A 213 -67.68 -28.07 -3.28
CA PHE A 213 -68.99 -27.39 -3.16
C PHE A 213 -68.97 -26.08 -2.35
N THR A 214 -69.51 -24.95 -2.82
CA THR A 214 -70.55 -24.65 -3.83
C THR A 214 -70.16 -23.44 -4.66
#